data_AF-A0A060YM26-F1
#
_entry.id   AF-A0A060YM26-F1
#
_cell.length_a   1.000
_cell.length_b   1.000
_cell.length_c   1.000
_cell.angle_alpha   90.00
_cell.angle_beta   90.00
_cell.angle_gamma   90.00
#
_symmetry.space_group_name_H-M   'P 1'
#
loop_
_entity.id
_entity.type
_entity.pdbx_description
1 polymer ?
#
loop_
_entity_poly.entity_id
_entity_poly.type
_entity_poly.pdbx_seq_one_letter_code
_entity_poly.pdbx_strand_id
1 'polypeptide(L)'
;MVYGSLHFITFDGTEYSFKALGEFVIVRLSSYTGSNIFTLQGETCELKTDGQARRVPTVVRMAAFHQGIGKVEWRCAESGEGLEVLVDNVKVPVFVGVVHMGKEGFAVRCTSASSCAAVYAGGLHVVVWRVGGGGGAQQLAALVEVPQTFYNRTVGLLGFWSSNRTDDFLQSDGKLMISPKSNPPPEESLRQFGLSWAVPVPESLLFSIPPTGRFTPASTEELMSVSPAVQDRLRRTCQGSLQCVHDILASNDTGLGLQSLESQELYHKLATVFGNMPPIVTEPTVIRCKVKSTVRVQISTQDSNLDPISFSLLFPRPPQASVGKSDGILTWTPLNIQPVYLTIRVDDQLLSSQFTPILQVCNCLNGGTCQYNSIVDNHLQGRFLVVGCLCPKGFSGKFCGNTTDVCKGKPCFPGVQCQSQGEPDQFTCGECPSPTIYGDKQGYKCFENDLCLPPFPFPCHTMADCLSSGYNYTCRCKPGFTGDGRNCTDINECLDPSACRNAKFECVNTPGSVRCSCRYQSTEETDGCGTYTQRPSYCSSIVLHETVSSAGHYYLCIMMIPFHLFLCRGLCQSTR
;
A
#
# COMPACT_ATOMS: atom_id res chain seq x y z
N MET A 1 -22.46 -15.13 -25.14
CA MET A 1 -23.21 -14.74 -26.34
C MET A 1 -24.57 -15.41 -26.35
N VAL A 2 -25.62 -14.74 -26.86
CA VAL A 2 -26.95 -15.31 -27.12
C VAL A 2 -27.35 -15.00 -28.56
N TYR A 3 -27.84 -15.99 -29.31
CA TYR A 3 -28.09 -15.88 -30.75
C TYR A 3 -29.03 -17.00 -31.24
N GLY A 4 -29.42 -16.94 -32.52
CA GLY A 4 -30.24 -17.98 -33.15
C GLY A 4 -31.57 -18.27 -32.42
N SER A 5 -32.07 -19.50 -32.53
CA SER A 5 -33.25 -19.96 -31.79
C SER A 5 -32.98 -20.25 -30.30
N LEU A 6 -32.43 -19.26 -29.61
CA LEU A 6 -32.09 -19.32 -28.18
C LEU A 6 -30.88 -20.25 -27.90
N HIS A 7 -29.81 -20.04 -28.65
CA HIS A 7 -28.49 -20.62 -28.44
C HIS A 7 -27.63 -19.71 -27.57
N PHE A 8 -26.76 -20.33 -26.76
CA PHE A 8 -25.84 -19.63 -25.89
C PHE A 8 -24.42 -20.15 -26.05
N ILE A 9 -23.47 -19.24 -25.88
CA ILE A 9 -22.07 -19.56 -25.61
C ILE A 9 -21.72 -18.89 -24.28
N THR A 10 -21.35 -19.68 -23.27
CA THR A 10 -20.97 -19.18 -21.94
C THR A 10 -19.65 -18.42 -21.99
N PHE A 11 -19.30 -17.71 -20.91
CA PHE A 11 -18.01 -17.02 -20.83
C PHE A 11 -16.81 -17.98 -20.90
N ASP A 12 -16.97 -19.23 -20.45
CA ASP A 12 -15.94 -20.28 -20.55
C ASP A 12 -15.96 -21.03 -21.90
N GLY A 13 -16.86 -20.64 -22.81
CA GLY A 13 -16.95 -21.16 -24.18
C GLY A 13 -17.76 -22.46 -24.31
N THR A 14 -18.63 -22.78 -23.36
CA THR A 14 -19.56 -23.91 -23.50
C THR A 14 -20.74 -23.49 -24.37
N GLU A 15 -20.97 -24.24 -25.44
CA GLU A 15 -22.12 -24.04 -26.32
C GLU A 15 -23.29 -24.91 -25.90
N TYR A 16 -24.48 -24.31 -25.80
CA TYR A 16 -25.70 -25.06 -25.51
C TYR A 16 -26.94 -24.37 -26.08
N SER A 17 -28.05 -25.10 -26.10
CA SER A 17 -29.36 -24.58 -26.51
C SER A 17 -30.35 -24.78 -25.38
N PHE A 18 -31.14 -23.75 -25.09
CA PHE A 18 -32.22 -23.81 -24.11
C PHE A 18 -33.49 -23.32 -24.79
N LYS A 19 -34.61 -24.00 -24.55
CA LYS A 19 -35.89 -23.66 -25.21
C LYS A 19 -36.97 -23.44 -24.16
N ALA A 20 -37.31 -22.18 -23.89
CA ALA A 20 -38.48 -21.81 -23.10
C ALA A 20 -38.99 -20.42 -23.47
N LEU A 21 -40.27 -20.16 -23.16
CA LEU A 21 -40.89 -18.84 -23.21
C LEU A 21 -40.84 -18.19 -21.83
N GLY A 22 -40.61 -16.88 -21.80
CA GLY A 22 -40.58 -16.09 -20.58
C GLY A 22 -39.53 -14.99 -20.63
N GLU A 23 -39.28 -14.39 -19.47
CA GLU A 23 -38.19 -13.44 -19.27
C GLU A 23 -37.10 -14.12 -18.45
N PHE A 24 -35.86 -14.04 -18.91
CA PHE A 24 -34.74 -14.75 -18.31
C PHE A 24 -33.56 -13.83 -18.04
N VAL A 25 -32.84 -14.11 -16.95
CA VAL A 25 -31.58 -13.47 -16.62
C VAL A 25 -30.47 -14.03 -17.50
N ILE A 26 -30.04 -13.26 -18.51
CA ILE A 26 -28.92 -13.65 -19.39
C ILE A 26 -27.61 -13.58 -18.60
N VAL A 27 -27.37 -12.48 -17.88
CA VAL A 27 -26.20 -12.34 -17.00
C VAL A 27 -26.46 -11.32 -15.89
N ARG A 28 -25.93 -11.60 -14.70
CA ARG A 28 -25.73 -10.68 -13.58
C ARG A 28 -24.25 -10.58 -13.27
N LEU A 29 -23.78 -9.35 -13.00
CA LEU A 29 -22.41 -9.08 -12.59
C LEU A 29 -22.41 -8.50 -11.19
N SER A 30 -21.57 -9.07 -10.32
CA SER A 30 -21.43 -8.62 -8.94
C SER A 30 -20.18 -7.76 -8.73
N SER A 31 -20.28 -6.77 -7.84
CA SER A 31 -19.15 -6.00 -7.35
C SER A 31 -18.19 -6.86 -6.52
N TYR A 32 -17.06 -6.29 -6.11
CA TYR A 32 -16.12 -6.96 -5.20
C TYR A 32 -16.69 -7.27 -3.82
N THR A 33 -17.76 -6.58 -3.40
CA THR A 33 -18.48 -6.87 -2.15
C THR A 33 -19.60 -7.89 -2.32
N GLY A 34 -19.82 -8.37 -3.55
CA GLY A 34 -20.87 -9.34 -3.88
C GLY A 34 -22.23 -8.73 -4.22
N SER A 35 -22.37 -7.40 -4.24
CA SER A 35 -23.62 -6.75 -4.66
C SER A 35 -23.80 -6.81 -6.17
N ASN A 36 -24.98 -7.20 -6.66
CA ASN A 36 -25.31 -7.14 -8.09
C ASN A 36 -25.25 -5.69 -8.58
N ILE A 37 -24.44 -5.37 -9.60
CA ILE A 37 -24.30 -4.02 -10.16
C ILE A 37 -24.82 -3.91 -11.59
N PHE A 38 -24.93 -5.02 -12.31
CA PHE A 38 -25.36 -5.04 -13.69
C PHE A 38 -26.21 -6.27 -13.96
N THR A 39 -27.28 -6.11 -14.72
CA THR A 39 -28.18 -7.20 -15.11
C THR A 39 -28.61 -7.04 -16.56
N LEU A 40 -28.48 -8.10 -17.35
CA LEU A 40 -29.04 -8.23 -18.68
C LEU A 40 -30.15 -9.28 -18.65
N GLN A 41 -31.36 -8.89 -19.08
CA GLN A 41 -32.52 -9.76 -19.21
C GLN A 41 -32.96 -9.84 -20.67
N GLY A 42 -33.51 -10.99 -21.05
CA GLY A 42 -34.09 -11.21 -22.37
C GLY A 42 -35.49 -11.80 -22.26
N GLU A 43 -36.43 -11.25 -23.02
CA GLU A 43 -37.79 -11.79 -23.18
C GLU A 43 -37.82 -12.65 -24.44
N THR A 44 -38.36 -13.87 -24.30
CA THR A 44 -38.49 -14.83 -25.38
C THR A 44 -39.94 -15.02 -25.82
N CYS A 45 -40.14 -15.13 -27.13
CA CYS A 45 -41.44 -15.38 -27.77
C CYS A 45 -41.30 -16.50 -28.80
N GLU A 46 -42.43 -17.03 -29.27
CA GLU A 46 -42.42 -18.00 -30.38
C GLU A 46 -41.88 -17.36 -31.66
N LEU A 47 -40.94 -18.05 -32.30
CA LEU A 47 -40.41 -17.66 -33.60
C LEU A 47 -41.55 -17.61 -34.61
N LYS A 48 -41.68 -16.49 -35.33
CA LYS A 48 -42.63 -16.31 -36.41
C LYS A 48 -41.88 -16.24 -37.73
N THR A 49 -42.19 -17.17 -38.63
CA THR A 49 -41.71 -17.16 -40.03
C THR A 49 -42.93 -17.07 -40.93
N ASP A 50 -42.96 -16.10 -41.85
CA ASP A 50 -44.09 -15.86 -42.76
C ASP A 50 -45.45 -15.73 -42.04
N GLY A 51 -45.44 -15.17 -40.82
CA GLY A 51 -46.64 -14.99 -39.99
C GLY A 51 -47.11 -16.26 -39.26
N GLN A 52 -46.47 -17.43 -39.47
CA GLN A 52 -46.76 -18.66 -38.73
C GLN A 52 -45.85 -18.82 -37.53
N ALA A 53 -46.44 -19.11 -36.37
CA ALA A 53 -45.70 -19.42 -35.16
C ALA A 53 -45.09 -20.83 -35.23
N ARG A 54 -43.82 -20.93 -34.83
CA ARG A 54 -43.06 -22.19 -34.72
C ARG A 54 -42.86 -22.51 -33.24
N ARG A 55 -42.81 -23.81 -32.90
CA ARG A 55 -42.58 -24.31 -31.51
C ARG A 55 -41.12 -24.14 -31.05
N VAL A 56 -40.55 -22.98 -31.34
CA VAL A 56 -39.15 -22.65 -31.12
C VAL A 56 -39.07 -21.22 -30.60
N PRO A 57 -38.43 -20.97 -29.46
CA PRO A 57 -38.35 -19.65 -28.88
C PRO A 57 -37.25 -18.81 -29.53
N THR A 58 -37.44 -17.50 -29.52
CA THR A 58 -36.46 -16.51 -29.95
C THR A 58 -36.48 -15.30 -29.03
N VAL A 59 -35.35 -14.59 -28.89
CA VAL A 59 -35.30 -13.38 -28.05
C VAL A 59 -35.87 -12.20 -28.84
N VAL A 60 -36.90 -11.55 -28.31
CA VAL A 60 -37.59 -10.44 -29.00
C VAL A 60 -37.26 -9.07 -28.40
N ARG A 61 -36.96 -9.05 -27.09
CA ARG A 61 -36.61 -7.85 -26.34
C ARG A 61 -35.47 -8.16 -25.38
N MET A 62 -34.61 -7.18 -25.15
CA MET A 62 -33.54 -7.25 -24.17
C MET A 62 -33.49 -5.96 -23.38
N ALA A 63 -33.19 -6.05 -22.09
CA ALA A 63 -32.94 -4.88 -21.26
C ALA A 63 -31.69 -5.10 -20.40
N ALA A 64 -30.78 -4.11 -20.45
CA ALA A 64 -29.64 -4.00 -19.57
C ALA A 64 -29.91 -2.92 -18.53
N PHE A 65 -29.63 -3.22 -17.27
CA PHE A 65 -29.67 -2.26 -16.17
C PHE A 65 -28.34 -2.25 -15.45
N HIS A 66 -27.78 -1.06 -15.24
CA HIS A 66 -26.57 -0.85 -14.46
C HIS A 66 -26.85 0.10 -13.28
N GLN A 67 -26.47 -0.31 -12.08
CA GLN A 67 -26.62 0.50 -10.87
C GLN A 67 -25.83 1.80 -11.00
N GLY A 68 -26.48 2.94 -10.74
CA GLY A 68 -25.87 4.26 -10.86
C GLY A 68 -25.92 4.89 -12.26
N ILE A 69 -26.19 4.11 -13.31
CA ILE A 69 -26.29 4.63 -14.69
C ILE A 69 -27.74 4.69 -15.15
N GLY A 70 -28.44 3.55 -15.20
CA GLY A 70 -29.80 3.48 -15.75
C GLY A 70 -30.07 2.20 -16.54
N LYS A 71 -31.17 2.22 -17.30
CA LYS A 71 -31.66 1.10 -18.11
C LYS A 71 -31.53 1.40 -19.60
N VAL A 72 -31.07 0.42 -20.37
CA VAL A 72 -31.15 0.40 -21.84
C VAL A 72 -32.01 -0.77 -22.27
N GLU A 73 -32.96 -0.54 -23.17
CA GLU A 73 -33.82 -1.56 -23.74
C GLU A 73 -33.69 -1.57 -25.26
N TRP A 74 -33.60 -2.78 -25.83
CA TRP A 74 -33.61 -3.04 -27.26
C TRP A 74 -34.82 -3.89 -27.63
N ARG A 75 -35.49 -3.52 -28.73
CA ARG A 75 -36.55 -4.31 -29.34
C ARG A 75 -36.46 -4.22 -30.86
N CYS A 76 -37.00 -5.21 -31.57
CA CYS A 76 -37.18 -5.10 -33.02
C CYS A 76 -38.13 -3.94 -33.34
N ALA A 77 -37.81 -3.11 -34.34
CA ALA A 77 -38.73 -2.06 -34.79
C ALA A 77 -40.01 -2.68 -35.38
N GLU A 78 -41.16 -2.06 -35.11
CA GLU A 78 -42.47 -2.50 -35.61
C GLU A 78 -42.59 -2.38 -37.14
N SER A 79 -41.85 -1.42 -37.74
CA SER A 79 -41.75 -1.24 -39.19
C SER A 79 -40.30 -1.09 -39.61
N GLY A 80 -39.94 -1.73 -40.74
CA GLY A 80 -38.58 -1.74 -41.27
C GLY A 80 -37.65 -2.78 -40.62
N GLU A 81 -36.38 -2.74 -41.02
CA GLU A 81 -35.33 -3.69 -40.58
C GLU A 81 -34.49 -3.18 -39.39
N GLY A 82 -34.87 -2.06 -38.80
CA GLY A 82 -34.11 -1.42 -37.72
C GLY A 82 -34.34 -2.01 -36.33
N LEU A 83 -33.52 -1.54 -35.39
CA LEU A 83 -33.71 -1.64 -33.95
C LEU A 83 -34.47 -0.42 -33.43
N GLU A 84 -35.25 -0.62 -32.38
CA GLU A 84 -35.70 0.45 -31.50
C GLU A 84 -34.94 0.36 -30.18
N VAL A 85 -34.40 1.50 -29.73
CA VAL A 85 -33.60 1.60 -28.51
C VAL A 85 -34.25 2.61 -27.56
N LEU A 86 -34.35 2.24 -26.29
CA LEU A 86 -34.85 3.11 -25.23
C LEU A 86 -33.79 3.24 -24.13
N VAL A 87 -33.57 4.46 -23.67
CA VAL A 87 -32.73 4.75 -22.49
C VAL A 87 -33.64 5.31 -21.41
N ASP A 88 -33.69 4.65 -20.26
CA ASP A 88 -34.59 4.96 -19.15
C ASP A 88 -36.06 5.09 -19.57
N ASN A 89 -36.50 4.18 -20.44
CA ASN A 89 -37.84 4.15 -21.06
C ASN A 89 -38.13 5.27 -22.07
N VAL A 90 -37.14 6.07 -22.46
CA VAL A 90 -37.27 7.10 -23.49
C VAL A 90 -36.66 6.62 -24.79
N LYS A 91 -37.45 6.60 -25.88
CA LYS A 91 -36.96 6.21 -27.22
C LYS A 91 -35.86 7.17 -27.68
N VAL A 92 -34.74 6.62 -28.18
CA VAL A 92 -33.64 7.38 -28.78
C VAL A 92 -33.57 7.14 -30.29
N PRO A 93 -33.21 8.16 -31.10
CA PRO A 93 -33.09 7.99 -32.54
C PRO A 93 -31.89 7.08 -32.88
N VAL A 94 -32.10 6.11 -33.77
CA VAL A 94 -31.05 5.16 -34.18
C VAL A 94 -30.39 5.62 -35.48
N PHE A 95 -29.10 5.97 -35.41
CA PHE A 95 -28.25 6.30 -36.56
C PHE A 95 -26.82 5.82 -36.31
N VAL A 96 -26.01 5.68 -37.37
CA VAL A 96 -24.62 5.25 -37.24
C VAL A 96 -23.80 6.30 -36.48
N GLY A 97 -23.23 5.90 -35.35
CA GLY A 97 -22.52 6.80 -34.45
C GLY A 97 -23.02 6.69 -33.02
N VAL A 98 -22.74 7.71 -32.21
CA VAL A 98 -23.21 7.76 -30.82
C VAL A 98 -24.62 8.35 -30.79
N VAL A 99 -25.59 7.56 -30.35
CA VAL A 99 -27.01 7.92 -30.32
C VAL A 99 -27.44 8.46 -28.95
N HIS A 100 -26.69 8.13 -27.90
CA HIS A 100 -26.90 8.65 -26.55
C HIS A 100 -25.56 8.76 -25.82
N MET A 101 -25.34 9.89 -25.14
CA MET A 101 -24.23 10.09 -24.22
C MET A 101 -24.80 10.35 -22.83
N GLY A 102 -24.48 9.48 -21.88
CA GLY A 102 -24.86 9.64 -20.49
C GLY A 102 -23.74 10.23 -19.63
N LYS A 103 -23.95 10.24 -18.31
CA LYS A 103 -22.92 10.60 -17.33
C LYS A 103 -21.98 9.41 -17.08
N GLU A 104 -20.85 9.68 -16.40
CA GLU A 104 -19.95 8.64 -15.89
C GLU A 104 -19.41 7.66 -16.96
N GLY A 105 -19.19 8.14 -18.19
CA GLY A 105 -18.62 7.33 -19.26
C GLY A 105 -19.56 6.30 -19.88
N PHE A 106 -20.88 6.42 -19.65
CA PHE A 106 -21.90 5.64 -20.33
C PHE A 106 -22.27 6.24 -21.70
N ALA A 107 -22.36 5.41 -22.73
CA ALA A 107 -22.85 5.81 -24.04
C ALA A 107 -23.59 4.67 -24.74
N VAL A 108 -24.51 5.01 -25.63
CA VAL A 108 -25.09 4.06 -26.59
C VAL A 108 -24.61 4.44 -27.98
N ARG A 109 -24.00 3.49 -28.68
CA ARG A 109 -23.41 3.67 -30.01
C ARG A 109 -23.97 2.62 -30.97
N CYS A 110 -24.41 3.04 -32.15
CA CYS A 110 -24.87 2.13 -33.20
C CYS A 110 -23.88 2.07 -34.37
N THR A 111 -23.62 0.85 -34.85
CA THR A 111 -22.78 0.59 -36.02
C THR A 111 -23.61 0.50 -37.30
N SER A 112 -24.89 0.14 -37.17
CA SER A 112 -25.88 0.13 -38.24
C SER A 112 -27.27 0.46 -37.66
N ALA A 113 -28.30 0.58 -38.51
CA ALA A 113 -29.68 0.71 -38.05
C ALA A 113 -30.19 -0.55 -37.30
N SER A 114 -29.52 -1.68 -37.46
CA SER A 114 -29.88 -3.00 -36.90
C SER A 114 -28.91 -3.48 -35.82
N SER A 115 -27.89 -2.69 -35.45
CA SER A 115 -26.87 -3.06 -34.47
C SER A 115 -26.44 -1.87 -33.62
N CYS A 116 -26.66 -2.00 -32.31
CA CYS A 116 -26.36 -0.98 -31.32
C CYS A 116 -25.68 -1.60 -30.10
N ALA A 117 -24.80 -0.84 -29.47
CA ALA A 117 -24.07 -1.24 -28.30
C ALA A 117 -24.22 -0.24 -27.15
N ALA A 118 -24.43 -0.75 -25.95
CA ALA A 118 -24.29 0.01 -24.72
C ALA A 118 -22.85 -0.15 -24.20
N VAL A 119 -22.17 0.98 -24.01
CA VAL A 119 -20.78 1.07 -23.55
C VAL A 119 -20.80 1.70 -22.16
N TYR A 120 -20.19 1.02 -21.18
CA TYR A 120 -20.08 1.49 -19.80
C TYR A 120 -18.62 1.79 -19.45
N ALA A 121 -18.41 2.72 -18.51
CA ALA A 121 -17.08 2.92 -17.95
C ALA A 121 -16.53 1.63 -17.33
N GLY A 122 -15.22 1.44 -17.43
CA GLY A 122 -14.56 0.20 -16.99
C GLY A 122 -14.54 -0.92 -18.03
N GLY A 123 -15.12 -0.72 -19.21
CA GLY A 123 -14.96 -1.61 -20.38
C GLY A 123 -16.07 -2.65 -20.56
N LEU A 124 -17.15 -2.58 -19.78
CA LEU A 124 -18.34 -3.41 -20.01
C LEU A 124 -19.06 -2.94 -21.28
N HIS A 125 -19.34 -3.90 -22.17
CA HIS A 125 -19.96 -3.63 -23.46
C HIS A 125 -21.06 -4.66 -23.76
N VAL A 126 -22.22 -4.19 -24.20
CA VAL A 126 -23.33 -5.06 -24.62
C VAL A 126 -23.70 -4.68 -26.03
N VAL A 127 -23.37 -5.52 -27.01
CA VAL A 127 -23.75 -5.36 -28.41
C VAL A 127 -25.01 -6.15 -28.66
N VAL A 128 -26.07 -5.50 -29.15
CA VAL A 128 -27.32 -6.13 -29.55
C VAL A 128 -27.56 -5.85 -31.03
N TRP A 129 -27.91 -6.88 -31.78
CA TRP A 129 -28.29 -6.74 -33.17
C TRP A 129 -29.52 -7.56 -33.51
N ARG A 130 -30.22 -7.10 -34.54
CA ARG A 130 -31.35 -7.83 -35.11
C ARG A 130 -30.84 -8.94 -36.03
N VAL A 131 -31.44 -10.12 -35.90
CA VAL A 131 -31.19 -11.28 -36.75
C VAL A 131 -32.35 -11.41 -37.73
N GLY A 132 -32.05 -11.71 -39.00
CA GLY A 132 -33.01 -11.81 -40.11
C GLY A 132 -33.19 -10.51 -40.89
N GLY A 133 -33.08 -10.58 -42.22
CA GLY A 133 -33.40 -9.50 -43.16
C GLY A 133 -34.58 -9.90 -44.06
N GLY A 134 -35.51 -8.99 -44.30
CA GLY A 134 -36.57 -9.10 -45.31
C GLY A 134 -37.82 -9.93 -44.98
N GLY A 135 -37.78 -10.87 -44.02
CA GLY A 135 -38.82 -11.90 -43.83
C GLY A 135 -39.69 -11.82 -42.56
N GLY A 136 -39.61 -10.75 -41.76
CA GLY A 136 -40.51 -10.55 -40.61
C GLY A 136 -40.16 -11.31 -39.31
N ALA A 137 -39.05 -12.05 -39.27
CA ALA A 137 -38.55 -12.63 -38.01
C ALA A 137 -38.12 -11.51 -37.05
N GLN A 138 -38.76 -11.44 -35.87
CA GLN A 138 -38.40 -10.52 -34.79
C GLN A 138 -37.44 -11.24 -33.84
N GLN A 139 -36.15 -11.17 -34.12
CA GLN A 139 -35.14 -11.84 -33.32
C GLN A 139 -33.97 -10.91 -33.02
N LEU A 140 -33.51 -10.98 -31.78
CA LEU A 140 -32.33 -10.29 -31.30
C LEU A 140 -31.24 -11.30 -30.93
N ALA A 141 -30.01 -10.94 -31.25
CA ALA A 141 -28.81 -11.57 -30.73
C ALA A 141 -28.00 -10.55 -29.93
N ALA A 142 -27.21 -11.04 -28.99
CA ALA A 142 -26.34 -10.18 -28.20
C ALA A 142 -25.01 -10.84 -27.86
N LEU A 143 -23.98 -9.99 -27.86
CA LEU A 143 -22.65 -10.28 -27.38
C LEU A 143 -22.38 -9.38 -26.17
N VAL A 144 -21.94 -9.99 -25.08
CA VAL A 144 -21.61 -9.29 -23.83
C VAL A 144 -20.12 -9.42 -23.62
N GLU A 145 -19.40 -8.31 -23.65
CA GLU A 145 -17.97 -8.24 -23.35
C GLU A 145 -17.82 -7.71 -21.92
N VAL A 146 -17.26 -8.54 -21.04
CA VAL A 146 -17.17 -8.24 -19.61
C VAL A 146 -15.70 -8.05 -19.22
N PRO A 147 -15.34 -6.97 -18.51
CA PRO A 147 -13.98 -6.76 -18.02
C PRO A 147 -13.52 -7.85 -17.04
N GLN A 148 -12.23 -8.17 -17.06
CA GLN A 148 -11.61 -9.17 -16.18
C GLN A 148 -11.84 -8.94 -14.68
N THR A 149 -12.17 -7.71 -14.27
CA THR A 149 -12.53 -7.39 -12.88
C THR A 149 -13.76 -8.16 -12.36
N PHE A 150 -14.55 -8.75 -13.26
CA PHE A 150 -15.71 -9.59 -12.95
C PHE A 150 -15.44 -11.09 -13.07
N TYR A 151 -14.19 -11.51 -13.27
CA TYR A 151 -13.81 -12.92 -13.22
C TYR A 151 -14.24 -13.53 -11.87
N ASN A 152 -14.83 -14.73 -11.90
CA ASN A 152 -15.50 -15.40 -10.78
C ASN A 152 -16.68 -14.63 -10.16
N ARG A 153 -17.32 -13.70 -10.90
CA ARG A 153 -18.42 -12.84 -10.39
C ARG A 153 -19.59 -12.71 -11.37
N THR A 154 -19.71 -13.64 -12.31
CA THR A 154 -20.82 -13.70 -13.27
C THR A 154 -21.76 -14.83 -12.90
N VAL A 155 -23.07 -14.60 -13.02
CA VAL A 155 -24.08 -15.67 -12.90
C VAL A 155 -25.20 -15.43 -13.91
N GLY A 156 -25.92 -16.48 -14.31
CA GLY A 156 -27.01 -16.41 -15.30
C GLY A 156 -26.83 -17.43 -16.41
N LEU A 157 -27.57 -17.25 -17.51
CA LEU A 157 -27.49 -18.13 -18.69
C LEU A 157 -26.13 -18.07 -19.41
N LEU A 158 -25.33 -17.02 -19.23
CA LEU A 158 -23.95 -16.97 -19.74
C LEU A 158 -22.92 -17.68 -18.85
N GLY A 159 -23.36 -18.31 -17.77
CA GLY A 159 -22.52 -19.15 -16.92
C GLY A 159 -21.69 -18.41 -15.88
N PHE A 160 -21.01 -19.20 -15.04
CA PHE A 160 -20.05 -18.73 -14.05
C PHE A 160 -18.66 -18.65 -14.68
N TRP A 161 -18.14 -17.44 -14.88
CA TRP A 161 -16.88 -17.22 -15.58
C TRP A 161 -15.69 -17.55 -14.68
N SER A 162 -15.13 -18.75 -14.87
CA SER A 162 -14.08 -19.31 -14.01
C SER A 162 -12.96 -20.00 -14.79
N SER A 163 -12.99 -19.94 -16.12
CA SER A 163 -12.16 -20.76 -17.02
C SER A 163 -12.41 -22.26 -16.90
N ASN A 164 -13.48 -22.68 -16.21
CA ASN A 164 -13.85 -24.06 -16.00
C ASN A 164 -15.30 -24.32 -16.46
N ARG A 165 -15.42 -24.88 -17.66
CA ARG A 165 -16.70 -25.23 -18.27
C ARG A 165 -17.61 -26.14 -17.46
N THR A 166 -17.10 -26.83 -16.43
CA THR A 166 -17.91 -27.76 -15.63
C THR A 166 -18.79 -27.05 -14.60
N ASP A 167 -18.49 -25.79 -14.24
CA ASP A 167 -19.27 -25.00 -13.28
C ASP A 167 -20.19 -23.95 -13.94
N ASP A 168 -20.20 -23.89 -15.28
CA ASP A 168 -21.06 -23.00 -16.08
C ASP A 168 -22.56 -23.12 -15.72
N PHE A 169 -23.03 -24.32 -15.36
CA PHE A 169 -24.45 -24.60 -15.14
C PHE A 169 -24.89 -24.45 -13.68
N LEU A 170 -24.56 -23.31 -13.08
CA LEU A 170 -25.00 -22.91 -11.75
C LEU A 170 -26.45 -22.39 -11.76
N GLN A 171 -27.36 -23.08 -11.08
CA GLN A 171 -28.77 -22.67 -10.97
C GLN A 171 -28.93 -21.41 -10.11
N SER A 172 -30.06 -20.72 -10.24
CA SER A 172 -30.32 -19.48 -9.50
C SER A 172 -30.40 -19.64 -7.98
N ASP A 173 -30.63 -20.86 -7.49
CA ASP A 173 -30.60 -21.24 -6.06
C ASP A 173 -29.17 -21.59 -5.56
N GLY A 174 -28.15 -21.47 -6.41
CA GLY A 174 -26.77 -21.81 -6.10
C GLY A 174 -26.43 -23.29 -6.26
N LYS A 175 -27.36 -24.13 -6.72
CA LYS A 175 -27.08 -25.55 -6.96
C LYS A 175 -26.37 -25.74 -8.30
N LEU A 176 -25.20 -26.37 -8.27
CA LEU A 176 -24.48 -26.72 -9.49
C LEU A 176 -25.07 -27.95 -10.16
N MET A 177 -25.38 -27.86 -11.46
CA MET A 177 -25.74 -29.04 -12.25
C MET A 177 -24.49 -29.72 -12.80
N ILE A 178 -24.01 -30.73 -12.08
CA ILE A 178 -22.87 -31.55 -12.54
C ILE A 178 -23.38 -32.70 -13.40
N SER A 179 -22.92 -32.75 -14.65
CA SER A 179 -23.11 -33.90 -15.54
C SER A 179 -21.76 -34.59 -15.77
N PRO A 180 -21.42 -35.66 -15.00
CA PRO A 180 -20.11 -36.32 -15.08
C PRO A 180 -19.88 -37.07 -16.40
N LYS A 181 -20.91 -37.21 -17.25
CA LYS A 181 -20.84 -37.96 -18.51
C LYS A 181 -20.85 -37.08 -19.77
N SER A 182 -21.26 -35.82 -19.66
CA SER A 182 -21.43 -34.91 -20.81
C SER A 182 -21.41 -33.46 -20.35
N ASN A 183 -20.61 -32.62 -21.01
CA ASN A 183 -20.65 -31.17 -20.88
C ASN A 183 -20.79 -30.56 -22.28
N PRO A 184 -21.94 -29.95 -22.65
CA PRO A 184 -23.07 -29.59 -21.79
C PRO A 184 -23.93 -30.79 -21.30
N PRO A 185 -24.73 -30.61 -20.24
CA PRO A 185 -25.74 -31.58 -19.80
C PRO A 185 -26.80 -31.90 -20.86
N PRO A 186 -27.57 -33.00 -20.71
CA PRO A 186 -28.68 -33.32 -21.61
C PRO A 186 -29.77 -32.22 -21.66
N GLU A 187 -30.53 -32.15 -22.76
CA GLU A 187 -31.55 -31.10 -23.03
C GLU A 187 -32.58 -30.95 -21.89
N GLU A 188 -32.99 -32.05 -21.25
CA GLU A 188 -33.92 -32.00 -20.10
C GLU A 188 -33.32 -31.30 -18.88
N SER A 189 -32.05 -31.56 -18.56
CA SER A 189 -31.34 -30.89 -17.47
C SER A 189 -31.09 -29.42 -17.80
N LEU A 190 -30.67 -29.11 -19.03
CA LEU A 190 -30.52 -27.73 -19.51
C LEU A 190 -31.82 -26.94 -19.39
N ARG A 191 -32.98 -27.57 -19.64
CA ARG A 191 -34.28 -26.95 -19.43
C ARG A 191 -34.50 -26.56 -17.96
N GLN A 192 -34.14 -27.43 -17.02
CA GLN A 192 -34.27 -27.12 -15.59
C GLN A 192 -33.36 -25.96 -15.18
N PHE A 193 -32.11 -25.93 -15.68
CA PHE A 193 -31.21 -24.80 -15.44
C PHE A 193 -31.74 -23.50 -16.01
N GLY A 194 -32.17 -23.48 -17.28
CA GLY A 194 -32.67 -22.26 -17.89
C GLY A 194 -33.92 -21.72 -17.20
N LEU A 195 -34.84 -22.62 -16.79
CA LEU A 195 -36.03 -22.25 -16.02
C LEU A 195 -35.71 -21.70 -14.63
N SER A 196 -34.61 -22.14 -13.99
CA SER A 196 -34.20 -21.57 -12.70
C SER A 196 -33.88 -20.07 -12.83
N TRP A 197 -33.42 -19.62 -14.00
CA TRP A 197 -33.06 -18.24 -14.27
C TRP A 197 -34.23 -17.39 -14.83
N ALA A 198 -35.46 -17.88 -14.74
CA ALA A 198 -36.65 -17.09 -15.05
C ALA A 198 -36.77 -15.89 -14.09
N VAL A 199 -37.08 -14.72 -14.62
CA VAL A 199 -37.18 -13.48 -13.84
C VAL A 199 -38.50 -13.47 -13.05
N PRO A 200 -38.47 -13.42 -11.71
CA PRO A 200 -39.68 -13.28 -10.92
C PRO A 200 -40.21 -11.84 -10.99
N VAL A 201 -41.53 -11.67 -10.89
CA VAL A 201 -42.13 -10.34 -10.64
C VAL A 201 -41.85 -9.98 -9.18
N PRO A 202 -41.33 -8.77 -8.84
CA PRO A 202 -41.26 -7.54 -9.65
C PRO A 202 -39.87 -7.22 -10.25
N GLU A 203 -38.93 -8.18 -10.34
CA GLU A 203 -37.56 -7.94 -10.82
C GLU A 203 -37.42 -7.73 -12.34
N SER A 204 -38.54 -7.76 -13.06
CA SER A 204 -38.60 -7.58 -14.52
C SER A 204 -38.20 -6.16 -14.93
N LEU A 205 -37.20 -6.05 -15.81
CA LEU A 205 -36.81 -4.79 -16.44
C LEU A 205 -37.67 -4.46 -17.66
N LEU A 206 -38.31 -5.48 -18.25
CA LEU A 206 -39.09 -5.39 -19.48
C LEU A 206 -40.61 -5.24 -19.26
N PHE A 207 -41.06 -5.42 -18.00
CA PHE A 207 -42.46 -5.42 -17.56
C PHE A 207 -43.33 -6.42 -18.36
N SER A 208 -42.77 -7.58 -18.62
CA SER A 208 -43.40 -8.63 -19.44
C SER A 208 -44.57 -9.28 -18.70
N ILE A 209 -45.67 -9.56 -19.40
CA ILE A 209 -46.77 -10.38 -18.85
C ILE A 209 -46.33 -11.85 -18.97
N PRO A 210 -46.38 -12.65 -17.89
CA PRO A 210 -46.03 -14.06 -17.96
C PRO A 210 -46.87 -14.79 -19.03
N PRO A 211 -46.28 -15.70 -19.82
CA PRO A 211 -47.02 -16.44 -20.84
C PRO A 211 -48.15 -17.26 -20.20
N THR A 212 -49.39 -17.05 -20.65
CA THR A 212 -50.59 -17.69 -20.09
C THR A 212 -50.85 -19.10 -20.65
N GLY A 213 -50.14 -19.51 -21.70
CA GLY A 213 -50.29 -20.81 -22.36
C GLY A 213 -49.20 -21.82 -21.97
N ARG A 214 -49.53 -23.12 -22.02
CA ARG A 214 -48.53 -24.20 -21.94
C ARG A 214 -47.77 -24.27 -23.26
N PHE A 215 -46.50 -23.87 -23.25
CA PHE A 215 -45.60 -24.02 -24.39
C PHE A 215 -44.78 -25.30 -24.29
N THR A 216 -44.83 -26.14 -25.32
CA THR A 216 -43.99 -27.33 -25.47
C THR A 216 -43.03 -27.13 -26.64
N PRO A 217 -41.74 -26.83 -26.38
CA PRO A 217 -40.76 -26.63 -27.45
C PRO A 217 -40.51 -27.94 -28.20
N ALA A 218 -40.21 -27.83 -29.50
CA ALA A 218 -39.76 -28.97 -30.29
C ALA A 218 -38.41 -29.49 -29.76
N SER A 219 -38.32 -30.78 -29.46
CA SER A 219 -37.07 -31.38 -28.98
C SER A 219 -36.02 -31.42 -30.09
N THR A 220 -34.75 -31.53 -29.72
CA THR A 220 -33.68 -31.72 -30.71
C THR A 220 -33.92 -32.97 -31.56
N GLU A 221 -34.39 -34.05 -30.94
CA GLU A 221 -34.72 -35.30 -31.62
C GLU A 221 -35.88 -35.13 -32.62
N GLU A 222 -36.92 -34.37 -32.25
CA GLU A 222 -38.06 -34.09 -33.13
C GLU A 222 -37.64 -33.26 -34.35
N LEU A 223 -36.85 -32.19 -34.15
CA LEU A 223 -36.35 -31.36 -35.24
C LEU A 223 -35.45 -32.14 -36.19
N MET A 224 -34.58 -33.00 -35.64
CA MET A 224 -33.62 -33.79 -36.40
C MET A 224 -34.23 -35.02 -37.09
N SER A 225 -35.54 -35.28 -36.91
CA SER A 225 -36.29 -36.38 -37.52
C SER A 225 -36.59 -36.14 -39.00
N VAL A 226 -35.52 -35.98 -39.80
CA VAL A 226 -35.54 -35.80 -41.25
C VAL A 226 -34.75 -36.92 -41.93
N SER A 227 -34.89 -37.08 -43.24
CA SER A 227 -34.18 -38.14 -43.96
C SER A 227 -32.64 -37.95 -43.87
N PRO A 228 -31.86 -39.04 -43.88
CA PRO A 228 -30.39 -38.95 -43.80
C PRO A 228 -29.78 -38.04 -44.88
N ALA A 229 -30.35 -38.05 -46.08
CA ALA A 229 -29.92 -37.18 -47.18
C ALA A 229 -30.11 -35.68 -46.87
N VAL A 230 -31.19 -35.32 -46.15
CA VAL A 230 -31.43 -33.94 -45.71
C VAL A 230 -30.46 -33.57 -44.59
N GLN A 231 -30.24 -34.46 -43.61
CA GLN A 231 -29.23 -34.23 -42.55
C GLN A 231 -27.84 -33.98 -43.13
N ASP A 232 -27.38 -34.80 -44.08
CA ASP A 232 -26.06 -34.65 -44.69
C ASP A 232 -25.93 -33.40 -45.55
N ARG A 233 -27.04 -32.96 -46.16
CA ARG A 233 -27.09 -31.66 -46.87
C ARG A 233 -26.94 -30.51 -45.88
N LEU A 234 -27.74 -30.50 -44.80
CA LEU A 234 -27.73 -29.43 -43.81
C LEU A 234 -26.39 -29.36 -43.06
N ARG A 235 -25.80 -30.49 -42.69
CA ARG A 235 -24.46 -30.53 -42.06
C ARG A 235 -23.38 -29.92 -42.96
N ARG A 236 -23.45 -30.15 -44.27
CA ARG A 236 -22.52 -29.51 -45.23
C ARG A 236 -22.76 -28.01 -45.33
N THR A 237 -24.02 -27.57 -45.46
CA THR A 237 -24.38 -26.14 -45.49
C THR A 237 -23.94 -25.40 -44.24
N CYS A 238 -24.11 -26.02 -43.07
CA CYS A 238 -23.79 -25.45 -41.77
C CYS A 238 -22.36 -25.71 -41.30
N GLN A 239 -21.48 -26.25 -42.15
CA GLN A 239 -20.09 -26.59 -41.78
C GLN A 239 -19.97 -27.43 -40.50
N GLY A 240 -20.93 -28.31 -40.25
CA GLY A 240 -21.00 -29.14 -39.04
C GLY A 240 -21.60 -28.48 -37.79
N SER A 241 -21.94 -27.18 -37.83
CA SER A 241 -22.62 -26.49 -36.71
C SER A 241 -24.02 -27.06 -36.51
N LEU A 242 -24.28 -27.61 -35.31
CA LEU A 242 -25.58 -28.17 -34.96
C LEU A 242 -26.64 -27.08 -34.75
N GLN A 243 -26.24 -25.93 -34.22
CA GLN A 243 -27.11 -24.76 -33.98
C GLN A 243 -27.61 -24.19 -35.30
N CYS A 244 -26.74 -24.05 -36.29
CA CYS A 244 -27.15 -23.68 -37.65
C CYS A 244 -28.17 -24.70 -38.20
N VAL A 245 -27.92 -26.00 -38.07
CA VAL A 245 -28.85 -27.04 -38.54
C VAL A 245 -30.21 -26.93 -37.83
N HIS A 246 -30.19 -26.73 -36.51
CA HIS A 246 -31.40 -26.54 -35.70
C HIS A 246 -32.20 -25.32 -36.16
N ASP A 247 -31.54 -24.19 -36.40
CA ASP A 247 -32.20 -22.97 -36.86
C ASP A 247 -32.84 -23.13 -38.23
N ILE A 248 -32.19 -23.83 -39.17
CA ILE A 248 -32.79 -24.14 -40.48
C ILE A 248 -34.03 -25.01 -40.32
N LEU A 249 -33.95 -26.07 -39.52
CA LEU A 249 -35.07 -27.00 -39.32
C LEU A 249 -36.23 -26.34 -38.55
N ALA A 250 -35.91 -25.47 -37.59
CA ALA A 250 -36.88 -24.75 -36.78
C ALA A 250 -37.65 -23.69 -37.58
N SER A 251 -36.94 -22.91 -38.39
CA SER A 251 -37.49 -21.76 -39.11
C SER A 251 -37.96 -22.10 -40.52
N ASN A 252 -37.45 -23.19 -41.09
CA ASN A 252 -37.48 -23.47 -42.53
C ASN A 252 -36.82 -22.38 -43.39
N ASP A 253 -35.88 -21.62 -42.80
CA ASP A 253 -35.11 -20.57 -43.46
C ASP A 253 -33.61 -20.88 -43.38
N THR A 254 -33.00 -21.08 -44.55
CA THR A 254 -31.55 -21.33 -44.65
C THR A 254 -30.73 -20.08 -44.31
N GLY A 255 -31.26 -18.89 -44.57
CA GLY A 255 -30.61 -17.63 -44.24
C GLY A 255 -30.45 -17.44 -42.73
N LEU A 256 -31.49 -17.75 -41.95
CA LEU A 256 -31.43 -17.68 -40.49
C LEU A 256 -30.35 -18.61 -39.91
N GLY A 257 -30.27 -19.86 -40.40
CA GLY A 257 -29.23 -20.79 -39.95
C GLY A 257 -27.81 -20.34 -40.29
N LEU A 258 -27.60 -19.80 -41.48
CA LEU A 258 -26.29 -19.27 -41.89
C LEU A 258 -25.88 -18.02 -41.07
N GLN A 259 -26.83 -17.18 -40.65
CA GLN A 259 -26.54 -16.06 -39.75
C GLN A 259 -26.13 -16.54 -38.35
N SER A 260 -26.68 -17.66 -37.87
CA SER A 260 -26.24 -18.29 -36.63
C SER A 260 -24.83 -18.87 -36.74
N LEU A 261 -24.46 -19.41 -37.90
CA LEU A 261 -23.08 -19.82 -38.17
C LEU A 261 -22.12 -18.62 -38.19
N GLU A 262 -22.46 -17.53 -38.89
CA GLU A 262 -21.66 -16.30 -38.90
C GLU A 262 -21.49 -15.72 -37.49
N SER A 263 -22.54 -15.80 -36.68
CA SER A 263 -22.53 -15.40 -35.27
C SER A 263 -21.56 -16.25 -34.43
N GLN A 264 -21.49 -17.56 -34.64
CA GLN A 264 -20.50 -18.45 -34.00
C GLN A 264 -19.07 -18.12 -34.46
N GLU A 265 -18.84 -17.93 -35.75
CA GLU A 265 -17.53 -17.57 -36.29
C GLU A 265 -17.04 -16.22 -35.74
N LEU A 266 -17.93 -15.24 -35.64
CA LEU A 266 -17.65 -13.94 -35.01
C LEU A 266 -17.24 -14.13 -33.55
N TYR A 267 -17.98 -14.94 -32.77
CA TYR A 267 -17.61 -15.24 -31.39
C TYR A 267 -16.23 -15.87 -31.31
N HIS A 268 -15.93 -16.91 -32.09
CA HIS A 268 -14.63 -17.57 -32.03
C HIS A 268 -13.49 -16.63 -32.37
N LYS A 269 -13.65 -15.80 -33.41
CA LYS A 269 -12.68 -14.77 -33.77
C LYS A 269 -12.42 -13.78 -32.64
N LEU A 270 -13.47 -13.33 -31.96
CA LEU A 270 -13.36 -12.40 -30.83
C LEU A 270 -12.81 -13.11 -29.58
N ALA A 271 -13.21 -14.34 -29.31
CA ALA A 271 -12.72 -15.13 -28.18
C ALA A 271 -11.22 -15.44 -28.30
N THR A 272 -10.67 -15.61 -29.51
CA THR A 272 -9.22 -15.71 -29.70
C THR A 272 -8.49 -14.41 -29.32
N VAL A 273 -9.13 -13.25 -29.53
CA VAL A 273 -8.53 -11.93 -29.24
C VAL A 273 -8.72 -11.53 -27.77
N PHE A 274 -9.91 -11.77 -27.20
CA PHE A 274 -10.31 -11.32 -25.86
C PHE A 274 -10.26 -12.42 -24.78
N GLY A 275 -10.27 -13.70 -25.17
CA GLY A 275 -10.11 -14.84 -24.25
C GLY A 275 -8.66 -15.12 -23.89
N ASN A 276 -7.71 -14.47 -24.57
CA ASN A 276 -6.32 -14.43 -24.16
C ASN A 276 -6.19 -13.46 -22.96
N MET A 277 -5.64 -13.92 -21.83
CA MET A 277 -5.38 -13.03 -20.70
C MET A 277 -3.95 -12.50 -20.82
N PRO A 278 -3.73 -11.17 -20.77
CA PRO A 278 -2.37 -10.66 -20.80
C PRO A 278 -1.62 -11.10 -19.53
N PRO A 279 -0.35 -11.51 -19.62
CA PRO A 279 0.41 -11.99 -18.49
C PRO A 279 0.55 -10.92 -17.42
N ILE A 280 0.32 -11.26 -16.16
CA ILE A 280 0.36 -10.32 -15.03
C ILE A 280 1.74 -10.37 -14.38
N VAL A 281 2.38 -9.21 -14.20
CA VAL A 281 3.63 -9.12 -13.43
C VAL A 281 3.29 -9.11 -11.94
N THR A 282 3.79 -10.11 -11.20
CA THR A 282 3.55 -10.23 -9.77
C THR A 282 4.66 -9.55 -8.96
N GLU A 283 5.92 -9.73 -9.34
CA GLU A 283 7.08 -9.15 -8.65
C GLU A 283 8.26 -8.85 -9.59
N PRO A 284 9.16 -7.92 -9.23
CA PRO A 284 9.13 -7.07 -8.04
C PRO A 284 8.53 -5.69 -8.30
N THR A 285 7.80 -5.15 -7.31
CA THR A 285 7.21 -3.80 -7.35
C THR A 285 8.24 -2.68 -7.13
N VAL A 286 9.34 -2.99 -6.43
CA VAL A 286 10.41 -2.04 -6.09
C VAL A 286 11.76 -2.64 -6.46
N ILE A 287 12.60 -1.88 -7.17
CA ILE A 287 13.97 -2.27 -7.51
C ILE A 287 14.94 -1.36 -6.76
N ARG A 288 15.80 -1.98 -5.95
CA ARG A 288 16.84 -1.31 -5.17
C ARG A 288 18.20 -1.49 -5.84
N CYS A 289 18.90 -0.40 -6.10
CA CYS A 289 20.20 -0.44 -6.77
C CYS A 289 21.16 0.63 -6.24
N LYS A 290 22.46 0.39 -6.43
CA LYS A 290 23.53 1.33 -6.09
C LYS A 290 24.18 1.87 -7.37
N VAL A 291 24.44 3.17 -7.43
CA VAL A 291 25.13 3.82 -8.54
C VAL A 291 26.44 3.09 -8.86
N LYS A 292 26.69 2.84 -10.15
CA LYS A 292 27.83 2.08 -10.71
C LYS A 292 27.89 0.60 -10.29
N SER A 293 26.85 0.07 -9.64
CA SER A 293 26.75 -1.35 -9.30
C SER A 293 25.65 -2.01 -10.13
N THR A 294 25.97 -3.13 -10.76
CA THR A 294 25.00 -3.88 -11.57
C THR A 294 24.03 -4.63 -10.68
N VAL A 295 22.72 -4.41 -10.88
CA VAL A 295 21.66 -5.20 -10.27
C VAL A 295 21.13 -6.22 -11.28
N ARG A 296 20.82 -7.42 -10.79
CA ARG A 296 20.14 -8.48 -11.55
C ARG A 296 18.87 -8.85 -10.81
N VAL A 297 17.75 -8.79 -11.51
CA VAL A 297 16.41 -8.95 -10.93
C VAL A 297 15.59 -9.88 -11.81
N GLN A 298 15.02 -10.92 -11.21
CA GLN A 298 14.07 -11.80 -11.89
C GLN A 298 12.69 -11.14 -11.88
N ILE A 299 12.04 -11.10 -13.04
CA ILE A 299 10.65 -10.65 -13.16
C ILE A 299 9.76 -11.89 -13.05
N SER A 300 8.89 -11.90 -12.06
CA SER A 300 7.91 -12.95 -11.84
C SER A 300 6.60 -12.57 -12.51
N THR A 301 6.08 -13.47 -13.33
CA THR A 301 4.82 -13.30 -14.04
C THR A 301 3.89 -14.46 -13.73
N GLN A 302 2.60 -14.15 -13.68
CA GLN A 302 1.53 -15.13 -13.62
C GLN A 302 0.71 -15.01 -14.88
N ASP A 303 0.51 -16.14 -15.54
CA ASP A 303 -0.34 -16.20 -16.73
C ASP A 303 -1.32 -17.36 -16.59
N SER A 304 -2.60 -17.06 -16.83
CA SER A 304 -3.70 -17.97 -16.54
C SER A 304 -3.92 -19.00 -17.66
N ASN A 305 -3.49 -18.69 -18.88
CA ASN A 305 -3.55 -19.55 -20.07
C ASN A 305 -2.25 -20.36 -20.31
N LEU A 306 -1.18 -20.07 -19.54
CA LEU A 306 0.15 -20.68 -19.65
C LEU A 306 0.84 -20.49 -21.01
N ASP A 307 0.60 -19.36 -21.66
CA ASP A 307 1.18 -19.06 -22.97
C ASP A 307 2.70 -18.73 -22.91
N PRO A 308 3.44 -18.85 -24.02
CA PRO A 308 4.86 -18.51 -24.04
C PRO A 308 5.10 -16.99 -23.93
N ILE A 309 5.59 -16.56 -22.76
CA ILE A 309 5.81 -15.16 -22.43
C ILE A 309 7.17 -14.66 -22.94
N SER A 310 7.21 -13.41 -23.37
CA SER A 310 8.44 -12.70 -23.71
C SER A 310 8.53 -11.32 -23.05
N PHE A 311 9.77 -10.88 -22.77
CA PHE A 311 10.04 -9.64 -22.06
C PHE A 311 10.77 -8.64 -22.95
N SER A 312 10.44 -7.36 -22.83
CA SER A 312 11.14 -6.27 -23.52
C SER A 312 11.09 -4.95 -22.73
N LEU A 313 12.08 -4.08 -22.96
CA LEU A 313 12.10 -2.73 -22.39
C LEU A 313 11.48 -1.73 -23.37
N LEU A 314 10.53 -0.92 -22.90
CA LEU A 314 9.95 0.16 -23.69
C LEU A 314 10.84 1.41 -23.70
N PHE A 315 10.64 2.23 -24.74
CA PHE A 315 11.33 3.51 -24.88
C PHE A 315 10.61 4.61 -24.08
N PRO A 316 11.32 5.52 -23.38
CA PRO A 316 12.79 5.65 -23.29
C PRO A 316 13.42 4.59 -22.38
N ARG A 317 14.52 3.98 -22.83
CA ARG A 317 15.23 2.93 -22.08
C ARG A 317 16.32 3.54 -21.20
N PRO A 318 16.46 3.15 -19.92
CA PRO A 318 17.59 3.57 -19.12
C PRO A 318 18.92 3.14 -19.75
N PRO A 319 19.98 3.95 -19.67
CA PRO A 319 21.31 3.55 -20.10
C PRO A 319 21.76 2.29 -19.34
N GLN A 320 22.43 1.38 -20.04
CA GLN A 320 22.93 0.11 -19.50
C GLN A 320 21.85 -0.81 -18.88
N ALA A 321 20.57 -0.64 -19.25
CA ALA A 321 19.51 -1.57 -18.90
C ALA A 321 19.26 -2.56 -20.04
N SER A 322 19.13 -3.84 -19.70
CA SER A 322 18.68 -4.90 -20.60
C SER A 322 17.79 -5.88 -19.85
N VAL A 323 16.87 -6.53 -20.56
CA VAL A 323 16.06 -7.63 -20.04
C VAL A 323 16.20 -8.82 -20.98
N GLY A 324 16.42 -10.01 -20.45
CA GLY A 324 16.46 -11.21 -21.27
C GLY A 324 15.06 -11.58 -21.75
N LYS A 325 14.95 -11.90 -23.06
CA LYS A 325 13.65 -12.04 -23.73
C LYS A 325 12.83 -13.23 -23.21
N SER A 326 13.49 -14.32 -22.81
CA SER A 326 12.84 -15.58 -22.40
C SER A 326 12.96 -15.89 -20.91
N ASP A 327 14.00 -15.40 -20.24
CA ASP A 327 14.24 -15.64 -18.82
C ASP A 327 13.67 -14.53 -17.92
N GLY A 328 13.36 -13.35 -18.47
CA GLY A 328 12.85 -12.22 -17.71
C GLY A 328 13.86 -11.61 -16.76
N ILE A 329 15.17 -11.89 -16.92
CA ILE A 329 16.21 -11.34 -16.05
C ILE A 329 16.53 -9.91 -16.50
N LEU A 330 16.13 -8.92 -15.69
CA LEU A 330 16.53 -7.54 -15.84
C LEU A 330 17.94 -7.34 -15.29
N THR A 331 18.84 -6.83 -16.11
CA THR A 331 20.18 -6.37 -15.72
C THR A 331 20.28 -4.87 -15.91
N TRP A 332 20.66 -4.14 -14.87
CA TRP A 332 20.79 -2.68 -14.95
C TRP A 332 21.94 -2.13 -14.09
N THR A 333 22.70 -1.19 -14.64
CA THR A 333 23.76 -0.46 -13.94
C THR A 333 23.48 1.04 -13.99
N PRO A 334 22.93 1.64 -12.91
CA PRO A 334 22.66 3.07 -12.89
C PRO A 334 23.96 3.89 -12.90
N LEU A 335 24.11 4.81 -13.84
CA LEU A 335 25.33 5.62 -14.00
C LEU A 335 25.42 6.79 -13.01
N ASN A 336 24.27 7.35 -12.64
CA ASN A 336 24.14 8.52 -11.76
C ASN A 336 22.74 8.52 -11.12
N ILE A 337 22.40 9.59 -10.41
CA ILE A 337 21.11 9.78 -9.72
C ILE A 337 20.08 10.54 -10.57
N GLN A 338 20.30 10.71 -11.88
CA GLN A 338 19.32 11.35 -12.76
C GLN A 338 18.11 10.44 -12.95
N PRO A 339 16.88 10.99 -12.93
CA PRO A 339 15.66 10.19 -13.01
C PRO A 339 15.52 9.55 -14.39
N VAL A 340 15.12 8.28 -14.40
CA VAL A 340 14.85 7.50 -15.61
C VAL A 340 13.51 6.77 -15.50
N TYR A 341 12.88 6.52 -16.65
CA TYR A 341 11.74 5.63 -16.75
C TYR A 341 12.21 4.22 -17.07
N LEU A 342 11.81 3.24 -16.27
CA LEU A 342 11.97 1.83 -16.60
C LEU A 342 10.57 1.24 -16.78
N THR A 343 10.17 1.01 -18.02
CA THR A 343 8.91 0.32 -18.31
C THR A 343 9.20 -0.96 -19.05
N ILE A 344 8.67 -2.05 -18.52
CA ILE A 344 8.86 -3.40 -19.03
C ILE A 344 7.54 -3.83 -19.66
N ARG A 345 7.61 -4.31 -20.89
CA ARG A 345 6.50 -4.96 -21.59
C ARG A 345 6.68 -6.47 -21.49
N VAL A 346 5.62 -7.12 -21.04
CA VAL A 346 5.49 -8.58 -20.95
C VAL A 346 4.42 -8.98 -21.95
N ASP A 347 4.77 -9.85 -22.88
CA ASP A 347 4.01 -10.10 -24.11
C ASP A 347 3.86 -11.60 -24.32
N ASP A 348 2.63 -12.06 -24.54
CA ASP A 348 2.28 -13.47 -24.80
C ASP A 348 2.07 -13.77 -26.30
N GLN A 349 2.52 -12.87 -27.19
CA GLN A 349 2.35 -12.85 -28.65
C GLN A 349 1.01 -12.31 -29.17
N LEU A 350 -0.03 -12.25 -28.34
CA LEU A 350 -1.35 -11.74 -28.70
C LEU A 350 -1.65 -10.43 -27.99
N LEU A 351 -1.45 -10.40 -26.67
CA LEU A 351 -1.63 -9.25 -25.79
C LEU A 351 -0.35 -8.99 -24.99
N SER A 352 -0.31 -7.81 -24.36
CA SER A 352 0.83 -7.44 -23.53
C SER A 352 0.42 -6.61 -22.33
N SER A 353 1.08 -6.88 -21.21
CA SER A 353 1.05 -6.06 -20.01
C SER A 353 2.25 -5.14 -19.96
N GLN A 354 2.05 -3.93 -19.45
CA GLN A 354 3.13 -2.99 -19.21
C GLN A 354 3.27 -2.74 -17.71
N PHE A 355 4.49 -2.84 -17.22
CA PHE A 355 4.83 -2.73 -15.82
C PHE A 355 5.94 -1.69 -15.62
N THR A 356 5.79 -0.80 -14.64
CA THR A 356 6.79 0.21 -14.28
C THR A 356 7.09 0.11 -12.78
N PRO A 357 8.22 -0.49 -12.36
CA PRO A 357 8.58 -0.60 -10.96
C PRO A 357 8.99 0.75 -10.36
N ILE A 358 8.93 0.85 -9.04
CA ILE A 358 9.53 1.96 -8.30
C ILE A 358 11.03 1.73 -8.19
N LEU A 359 11.83 2.69 -8.63
CA LEU A 359 13.29 2.64 -8.59
C LEU A 359 13.80 3.34 -7.33
N GLN A 360 14.56 2.63 -6.49
CA GLN A 360 15.26 3.19 -5.33
C GLN A 360 16.76 3.15 -5.57
N VAL A 361 17.35 4.31 -5.88
CA VAL A 361 18.76 4.44 -6.25
C VAL A 361 19.57 5.01 -5.08
N CYS A 362 20.67 4.34 -4.75
CA CYS A 362 21.60 4.73 -3.71
C CYS A 362 22.95 5.18 -4.28
N ASN A 363 23.51 6.29 -3.78
CA ASN A 363 24.82 6.80 -4.22
C ASN A 363 25.82 6.96 -3.06
N CYS A 364 25.83 6.05 -2.09
CA CYS A 364 26.76 6.15 -0.95
C CYS A 364 28.21 5.93 -1.37
N LEU A 365 29.05 6.91 -1.05
CA LEU A 365 30.50 6.90 -1.25
C LEU A 365 31.24 6.41 0.01
N ASN A 366 32.54 6.15 -0.12
CA ASN A 366 33.45 5.84 1.01
C ASN A 366 32.97 4.71 1.94
N GLY A 367 32.32 3.67 1.39
CA GLY A 367 31.82 2.54 2.18
C GLY A 367 30.52 2.81 2.95
N GLY A 368 29.82 3.92 2.68
CA GLY A 368 28.52 4.22 3.28
C GLY A 368 27.44 3.17 2.96
N THR A 369 26.55 2.95 3.93
CA THR A 369 25.46 1.97 3.85
C THR A 369 24.15 2.65 3.43
N CYS A 370 23.47 2.10 2.43
CA CYS A 370 22.21 2.65 1.90
C CYS A 370 21.06 2.49 2.90
N GLN A 371 20.31 3.55 3.16
CA GLN A 371 19.12 3.55 4.02
C GLN A 371 17.86 3.73 3.17
N TYR A 372 17.26 2.62 2.72
CA TYR A 372 16.09 2.63 1.82
C TYR A 372 14.80 3.21 2.44
N ASN A 373 14.76 3.39 3.76
CA ASN A 373 13.66 4.04 4.47
C ASN A 373 13.83 5.57 4.55
N SER A 374 14.99 6.10 4.17
CA SER A 374 15.32 7.52 4.19
C SER A 374 15.38 8.05 2.76
N ILE A 375 14.30 8.70 2.30
CA ILE A 375 14.21 9.27 0.95
C ILE A 375 14.77 10.69 1.01
N VAL A 376 15.75 10.98 0.16
CA VAL A 376 16.37 12.30 0.13
C VAL A 376 15.97 13.12 -1.08
N ASP A 377 15.69 12.46 -2.21
CA ASP A 377 15.05 13.10 -3.36
C ASP A 377 13.94 12.20 -3.89
N ASN A 378 12.81 12.80 -4.23
CA ASN A 378 11.66 12.12 -4.82
C ASN A 378 11.38 12.71 -6.21
N HIS A 379 11.50 11.87 -7.23
CA HIS A 379 11.26 12.23 -8.61
C HIS A 379 10.12 11.40 -9.21
N LEU A 380 9.56 11.87 -10.32
CA LEU A 380 8.55 11.16 -11.11
C LEU A 380 7.34 10.70 -10.27
N GLN A 381 6.83 11.57 -9.38
CA GLN A 381 5.68 11.29 -8.51
C GLN A 381 5.83 10.01 -7.68
N GLY A 382 7.03 9.73 -7.16
CA GLY A 382 7.30 8.55 -6.33
C GLY A 382 7.81 7.32 -7.08
N ARG A 383 8.00 7.39 -8.40
CA ARG A 383 8.53 6.26 -9.20
C ARG A 383 10.05 6.18 -9.24
N PHE A 384 10.75 7.27 -8.96
CA PHE A 384 12.21 7.29 -8.88
C PHE A 384 12.64 8.00 -7.59
N LEU A 385 13.25 7.26 -6.68
CA LEU A 385 13.58 7.71 -5.33
C LEU A 385 15.09 7.60 -5.11
N VAL A 386 15.71 8.68 -4.65
CA VAL A 386 17.11 8.67 -4.23
C VAL A 386 17.18 8.50 -2.72
N VAL A 387 17.88 7.47 -2.26
CA VAL A 387 17.93 7.10 -0.84
C VAL A 387 19.19 7.61 -0.14
N GLY A 388 19.06 7.84 1.17
CA GLY A 388 20.10 8.38 2.03
C GLY A 388 21.15 7.35 2.43
N CYS A 389 22.22 7.84 3.05
CA CYS A 389 23.38 7.04 3.45
C CYS A 389 23.66 7.14 4.94
N LEU A 390 23.97 6.00 5.56
CA LEU A 390 24.64 5.96 6.85
C LEU A 390 26.16 5.99 6.61
N CYS A 391 26.81 7.05 7.09
CA CYS A 391 28.23 7.26 6.86
C CYS A 391 29.11 6.57 7.90
N PRO A 392 30.23 5.96 7.47
CA PRO A 392 31.24 5.47 8.40
C PRO A 392 31.97 6.65 9.07
N LYS A 393 32.73 6.35 10.14
CA LYS A 393 33.56 7.34 10.85
C LYS A 393 34.50 8.06 9.88
N GLY A 394 34.76 9.36 10.10
CA GLY A 394 35.57 10.18 9.19
C GLY A 394 34.82 10.80 8.01
N PHE A 395 33.56 10.42 7.76
CA PHE A 395 32.79 10.89 6.59
C PHE A 395 31.41 11.44 6.94
N SER A 396 30.98 12.45 6.19
CA SER A 396 29.72 13.18 6.40
C SER A 396 29.07 13.62 5.08
N GLY A 397 27.89 14.24 5.22
CA GLY A 397 27.08 14.69 4.10
C GLY A 397 26.09 13.63 3.63
N LYS A 398 25.17 14.05 2.76
CA LYS A 398 24.03 13.26 2.25
C LYS A 398 24.42 11.90 1.66
N PHE A 399 25.60 11.83 1.05
CA PHE A 399 26.12 10.64 0.37
C PHE A 399 27.52 10.21 0.87
N CYS A 400 27.95 10.69 2.04
CA CYS A 400 29.26 10.38 2.64
C CYS A 400 30.48 10.80 1.79
N GLY A 401 30.31 11.83 0.96
CA GLY A 401 31.39 12.36 0.11
C GLY A 401 32.31 13.35 0.81
N ASN A 402 31.88 13.94 1.94
CA ASN A 402 32.67 14.94 2.65
C ASN A 402 33.44 14.26 3.78
N THR A 403 34.67 14.70 4.04
CA THR A 403 35.35 14.35 5.29
C THR A 403 34.68 15.06 6.46
N THR A 404 34.59 14.42 7.62
CA THR A 404 34.10 15.06 8.84
C THR A 404 35.13 16.05 9.36
N ASP A 405 34.75 17.31 9.46
CA ASP A 405 35.51 18.30 10.23
C ASP A 405 35.27 18.05 11.73
N VAL A 406 36.20 17.31 12.35
CA VAL A 406 36.17 16.98 13.78
C VAL A 406 36.15 18.25 14.65
N CYS A 407 36.73 19.36 14.18
CA CYS A 407 36.79 20.62 14.93
C CYS A 407 35.43 21.30 15.08
N LYS A 408 34.44 21.03 14.21
CA LYS A 408 33.05 21.50 14.40
C LYS A 408 32.40 20.93 15.66
N GLY A 409 32.85 19.74 16.10
CA GLY A 409 32.41 19.12 17.36
C GLY A 409 32.97 19.77 18.62
N LYS A 410 33.82 20.82 18.49
CA LYS A 410 34.55 21.46 19.59
C LYS A 410 35.29 20.46 20.50
N PRO A 411 36.22 19.65 19.95
CA PRO A 411 36.91 18.61 20.71
C PRO A 411 38.04 19.15 21.61
N CYS A 412 38.49 20.39 21.42
CA CYS A 412 39.53 21.04 22.21
C CYS A 412 38.94 21.85 23.38
N PHE A 413 39.79 22.18 24.37
CA PHE A 413 39.39 23.00 25.51
C PHE A 413 38.79 24.36 25.05
N PRO A 414 37.74 24.89 25.71
CA PRO A 414 37.14 26.16 25.32
C PRO A 414 38.17 27.30 25.19
N GLY A 415 38.22 27.93 24.02
CA GLY A 415 39.19 28.99 23.70
C GLY A 415 40.50 28.52 23.06
N VAL A 416 40.74 27.20 22.96
CA VAL A 416 41.90 26.63 22.26
C VAL A 416 41.58 26.41 20.78
N GLN A 417 42.52 26.77 19.91
CA GLN A 417 42.41 26.57 18.46
C GLN A 417 42.47 25.08 18.10
N CYS A 418 41.54 24.61 17.27
CA CYS A 418 41.51 23.24 16.74
C CYS A 418 41.95 23.25 15.28
N GLN A 419 42.88 22.37 14.92
CA GLN A 419 43.35 22.18 13.55
C GLN A 419 43.06 20.74 13.10
N SER A 420 42.25 20.59 12.04
CA SER A 420 42.05 19.31 11.37
C SER A 420 43.29 18.97 10.53
N GLN A 421 43.83 17.76 10.69
CA GLN A 421 44.90 17.26 9.83
C GLN A 421 44.30 16.63 8.56
N GLY A 422 45.12 16.47 7.51
CA GLY A 422 44.65 16.05 6.18
C GLY A 422 44.01 14.66 6.08
N GLU A 423 44.17 13.83 7.11
CA GLU A 423 43.57 12.48 7.22
C GLU A 423 42.21 12.53 7.94
N PRO A 424 41.22 11.71 7.53
CA PRO A 424 39.93 11.62 8.21
C PRO A 424 40.10 11.22 9.68
N ASP A 425 39.39 11.90 10.59
CA ASP A 425 39.44 11.74 12.05
C ASP A 425 40.73 12.20 12.79
N GLN A 426 41.72 12.79 12.11
CA GLN A 426 42.91 13.37 12.77
C GLN A 426 42.76 14.87 13.06
N PHE A 427 43.02 15.29 14.30
CA PHE A 427 43.03 16.69 14.71
C PHE A 427 44.07 16.95 15.80
N THR A 428 44.52 18.21 15.90
CA THR A 428 45.42 18.69 16.94
C THR A 428 44.85 19.94 17.60
N CYS A 429 44.98 20.04 18.92
CA CYS A 429 44.62 21.23 19.68
C CYS A 429 45.87 22.11 19.89
N GLY A 430 45.69 23.42 19.88
CA GLY A 430 46.72 24.41 20.18
C GLY A 430 47.09 24.45 21.67
N GLU A 431 47.86 25.47 22.05
CA GLU A 431 48.35 25.61 23.43
C GLU A 431 47.23 25.93 24.43
N CYS A 432 47.38 25.47 25.66
CA CYS A 432 46.48 25.82 26.75
C CYS A 432 46.63 27.31 27.11
N PRO A 433 45.52 28.04 27.39
CA PRO A 433 45.60 29.45 27.78
C PRO A 433 46.34 29.63 29.11
N SER A 434 47.32 30.52 29.20
CA SER A 434 47.96 30.83 30.49
C SER A 434 46.92 31.37 31.50
N PRO A 435 46.95 30.98 32.80
CA PRO A 435 48.00 30.24 33.52
C PRO A 435 47.78 28.71 33.59
N THR A 436 47.00 28.12 32.67
CA THR A 436 46.70 26.68 32.73
C THR A 436 47.82 25.80 32.17
N ILE A 437 47.90 24.57 32.67
CA ILE A 437 48.84 23.53 32.26
C ILE A 437 48.08 22.33 31.68
N TYR A 438 48.75 21.49 30.89
CA TYR A 438 48.19 20.24 30.36
C TYR A 438 48.87 19.03 31.00
N GLY A 439 48.13 17.94 31.17
CA GLY A 439 48.67 16.67 31.66
C GLY A 439 49.32 15.85 30.55
N ASP A 440 48.50 15.16 29.75
CA ASP A 440 49.01 14.22 28.73
C ASP A 440 49.13 14.83 27.33
N LYS A 441 48.06 15.47 26.84
CA LYS A 441 47.98 16.03 25.48
C LYS A 441 47.62 17.52 25.53
N GLN A 442 48.48 18.34 24.95
CA GLN A 442 48.35 19.80 24.90
C GLN A 442 47.02 20.24 24.26
N GLY A 443 46.30 21.15 24.92
CA GLY A 443 45.05 21.74 24.42
C GLY A 443 43.79 20.87 24.49
N TYR A 444 43.91 19.59 24.85
CA TYR A 444 42.76 18.68 25.01
C TYR A 444 42.04 18.91 26.34
N LYS A 445 42.83 19.00 27.43
CA LYS A 445 42.37 19.31 28.77
C LYS A 445 43.40 20.21 29.42
N CYS A 446 42.96 21.40 29.83
CA CYS A 446 43.78 22.40 30.49
C CYS A 446 43.31 22.51 31.95
N PHE A 447 44.25 22.48 32.89
CA PHE A 447 44.02 22.55 34.32
C PHE A 447 44.66 23.83 34.86
N GLU A 448 44.03 24.47 35.84
CA GLU A 448 44.70 25.55 36.57
C GLU A 448 45.97 25.01 37.26
N ASN A 449 47.04 25.79 37.21
CA ASN A 449 48.33 25.41 37.81
C ASN A 449 48.28 25.60 39.33
N ASP A 450 47.46 24.78 40.02
CA ASP A 450 47.35 24.71 41.47
C ASP A 450 47.76 23.31 41.97
N LEU A 451 48.89 23.25 42.68
CA LEU A 451 49.46 22.03 43.27
C LEU A 451 48.58 21.42 44.37
N CYS A 452 47.57 22.15 44.88
CA CYS A 452 46.61 21.66 45.87
C CYS A 452 45.35 21.04 45.23
N LEU A 453 45.20 21.07 43.90
CA LEU A 453 44.06 20.50 43.17
C LEU A 453 44.48 19.29 42.29
N PRO A 454 43.59 18.32 42.05
CA PRO A 454 43.87 17.22 41.14
C PRO A 454 44.19 17.76 39.74
N PRO A 455 45.19 17.21 39.03
CA PRO A 455 45.70 15.83 39.12
C PRO A 455 46.91 15.62 40.04
N PHE A 456 47.37 16.64 40.78
CA PHE A 456 48.56 16.50 41.63
C PHE A 456 48.26 15.69 42.90
N PRO A 457 49.19 14.81 43.35
CA PRO A 457 49.05 14.11 44.62
C PRO A 457 49.00 15.12 45.78
N PHE A 458 47.98 15.02 46.63
CA PHE A 458 47.75 15.95 47.75
C PHE A 458 49.01 16.02 48.65
N PRO A 459 49.73 17.15 48.70
CA PRO A 459 51.09 17.17 49.22
C PRO A 459 51.20 17.40 50.74
N CYS A 460 50.08 17.61 51.43
CA CYS A 460 50.01 17.90 52.86
C CYS A 460 49.41 16.75 53.68
N HIS A 461 49.61 16.78 55.01
CA HIS A 461 48.95 15.83 55.92
C HIS A 461 47.42 15.89 55.78
N THR A 462 46.71 14.80 56.05
CA THR A 462 45.23 14.76 55.96
C THR A 462 44.52 15.77 56.88
N MET A 463 45.18 16.13 57.99
CA MET A 463 44.74 17.14 58.97
C MET A 463 45.42 18.51 58.79
N ALA A 464 45.94 18.79 57.59
CA ALA A 464 46.49 20.10 57.22
C ALA A 464 45.71 20.72 56.06
N ASP A 465 45.73 22.04 55.99
CA ASP A 465 45.30 22.83 54.84
C ASP A 465 46.48 23.07 53.89
N CYS A 466 46.26 22.87 52.59
CA CYS A 466 47.22 23.18 51.53
C CYS A 466 46.94 24.60 51.01
N LEU A 467 47.93 25.48 51.11
CA LEU A 467 47.86 26.85 50.62
C LEU A 467 48.82 27.00 49.45
N SER A 468 48.25 27.16 48.25
CA SER A 468 48.98 27.33 47.00
C SER A 468 49.42 28.79 46.81
N SER A 469 50.66 29.01 46.37
CA SER A 469 51.21 30.32 46.01
C SER A 469 52.06 30.19 44.75
N GLY A 470 51.42 30.32 43.59
CA GLY A 470 52.06 30.19 42.29
C GLY A 470 52.70 28.81 42.08
N TYR A 471 54.02 28.76 41.98
CA TYR A 471 54.79 27.51 41.79
C TYR A 471 55.18 26.80 43.10
N ASN A 472 54.68 27.27 44.25
CA ASN A 472 54.99 26.71 45.55
C ASN A 472 53.71 26.43 46.35
N TYR A 473 53.79 25.54 47.34
CA TYR A 473 52.70 25.27 48.28
C TYR A 473 53.23 25.30 49.71
N THR A 474 52.37 25.68 50.64
CA THR A 474 52.64 25.62 52.08
C THR A 474 51.54 24.82 52.76
N CYS A 475 51.93 23.95 53.69
CA CYS A 475 50.99 23.17 54.47
C CYS A 475 50.88 23.78 55.86
N ARG A 476 49.65 23.91 56.38
CA ARG A 476 49.42 24.37 57.75
C ARG A 476 48.46 23.43 58.44
N CYS A 477 48.79 22.94 59.64
CA CYS A 477 47.86 22.10 60.40
C CYS A 477 46.54 22.83 60.63
N LYS A 478 45.43 22.08 60.53
CA LYS A 478 44.10 22.60 60.82
C LYS A 478 44.01 23.01 62.29
N PRO A 479 43.10 23.93 62.66
CA PRO A 479 42.85 24.27 64.06
C PRO A 479 42.62 23.00 64.91
N GLY A 480 43.16 22.97 66.13
CA GLY A 480 43.14 21.80 67.02
C GLY A 480 44.24 20.76 66.76
N PHE A 481 45.08 20.97 65.75
CA PHE A 481 46.27 20.14 65.49
C PHE A 481 47.55 20.98 65.54
N THR A 482 48.65 20.36 65.95
CA THR A 482 49.99 20.96 66.00
C THR A 482 50.97 20.16 65.13
N GLY A 483 52.01 20.82 64.62
CA GLY A 483 53.01 20.22 63.75
C GLY A 483 53.45 21.14 62.62
N ASP A 484 54.10 20.58 61.60
CA ASP A 484 54.71 21.31 60.48
C ASP A 484 53.83 21.35 59.21
N GLY A 485 52.57 20.90 59.30
CA GLY A 485 51.65 20.78 58.17
C GLY A 485 51.84 19.54 57.30
N ARG A 486 52.99 18.84 57.41
CA ARG A 486 53.24 17.54 56.77
C ARG A 486 53.00 16.38 57.73
N ASN A 487 53.16 16.64 59.02
CA ASN A 487 52.76 15.77 60.10
C ASN A 487 51.99 16.60 61.13
N CYS A 488 50.69 16.37 61.25
CA CYS A 488 49.83 17.08 62.17
C CYS A 488 49.32 16.11 63.22
N THR A 489 49.69 16.39 64.47
CA THR A 489 49.24 15.64 65.65
C THR A 489 48.16 16.41 66.37
N ASP A 490 47.16 15.68 66.85
CA ASP A 490 46.07 16.23 67.65
C ASP A 490 46.59 16.93 68.91
N ILE A 491 46.10 18.12 69.20
CA ILE A 491 46.40 18.82 70.45
C ILE A 491 45.45 18.26 71.49
N ASN A 492 45.98 17.64 72.56
CA ASN A 492 45.12 17.19 73.65
C ASN A 492 44.81 18.36 74.59
N GLU A 493 43.72 19.08 74.35
CA GLU A 493 43.36 20.22 75.19
C GLU A 493 43.03 19.79 76.63
N CYS A 494 42.66 18.52 76.89
CA CYS A 494 42.40 18.05 78.26
C CYS A 494 43.62 18.00 79.18
N LEU A 495 44.83 18.21 78.65
CA LEU A 495 46.02 18.44 79.46
C LEU A 495 46.01 19.83 80.11
N ASP A 496 45.21 20.77 79.59
CA ASP A 496 44.95 22.06 80.20
C ASP A 496 43.73 21.96 81.14
N PRO A 497 43.88 22.24 82.45
CA PRO A 497 42.78 22.24 83.41
C PRO A 497 41.63 23.20 83.05
N SER A 498 41.89 24.20 82.19
CA SER A 498 40.91 25.19 81.74
C SER A 498 40.10 24.79 80.50
N ALA A 499 40.39 23.62 79.90
CA ALA A 499 39.72 23.18 78.68
C ALA A 499 38.21 22.98 78.85
N CYS A 500 37.74 22.65 80.06
CA CYS A 500 36.32 22.64 80.40
C CYS A 500 35.98 23.72 81.43
N ARG A 501 34.84 24.39 81.22
CA ARG A 501 34.45 25.61 81.92
C ARG A 501 34.33 25.46 83.45
N ASN A 502 34.11 24.25 83.96
CA ASN A 502 34.11 23.93 85.39
C ASN A 502 34.34 22.42 85.65
N ALA A 503 34.65 22.06 86.91
CA ALA A 503 34.96 20.69 87.33
C ALA A 503 33.76 19.70 87.30
N LYS A 504 32.54 20.14 86.94
CA LYS A 504 31.37 19.24 86.79
C LYS A 504 31.39 18.47 85.47
N PHE A 505 32.21 18.91 84.50
CA PHE A 505 32.39 18.23 83.23
C PHE A 505 33.68 17.41 83.21
N GLU A 506 33.61 16.22 82.65
CA GLU A 506 34.75 15.42 82.25
C GLU A 506 35.22 15.85 80.86
N CYS A 507 36.51 16.17 80.76
CA CYS A 507 37.12 16.52 79.50
C CYS A 507 37.40 15.26 78.69
N VAL A 508 36.90 15.21 77.46
CA VAL A 508 37.16 14.15 76.48
C VAL A 508 37.84 14.78 75.27
N ASN A 509 39.10 14.42 75.06
CA ASN A 509 39.85 14.87 73.89
C ASN A 509 39.28 14.22 72.61
N THR A 510 39.09 15.00 71.56
CA THR A 510 38.62 14.51 70.25
C THR A 510 39.53 15.03 69.15
N PRO A 511 39.71 14.31 68.02
CA PRO A 511 40.59 14.80 66.97
C PRO A 511 40.20 16.21 66.48
N GLY A 512 41.07 17.20 66.73
CA GLY A 512 40.93 18.60 66.37
C GLY A 512 40.04 19.45 67.28
N SER A 513 39.59 18.92 68.42
CA SER A 513 38.69 19.64 69.34
C SER A 513 38.57 18.97 70.71
N VAL A 514 37.96 19.65 71.66
CA VAL A 514 37.62 19.11 72.97
C VAL A 514 36.11 18.97 73.15
N ARG A 515 35.68 17.89 73.80
CA ARG A 515 34.29 17.70 74.24
C ARG A 515 34.22 17.58 75.76
N CYS A 516 33.42 18.44 76.39
CA CYS A 516 33.13 18.37 77.81
C CYS A 516 31.84 17.55 78.03
N SER A 517 31.95 16.37 78.64
CA SER A 517 30.82 15.49 78.97
C SER A 517 30.41 15.65 80.43
N CYS A 518 29.12 15.59 80.76
CA CYS A 518 28.68 15.73 82.14
C CYS A 518 28.96 14.45 82.94
N ARG A 519 29.56 14.55 84.13
CA ARG A 519 29.89 13.38 84.99
C ARG A 519 28.70 12.71 85.66
N TYR A 520 27.54 13.37 85.74
CA TYR A 520 26.38 12.90 86.51
C TYR A 520 25.17 12.67 85.59
N GLN A 521 24.55 11.48 85.66
CA GLN A 521 23.41 11.07 84.83
C GLN A 521 22.07 11.00 85.60
N SER A 522 21.82 11.91 86.54
CA SER A 522 20.51 11.99 87.21
C SER A 522 20.08 13.43 87.45
N THR A 523 18.87 13.72 86.99
CA THR A 523 18.11 14.95 87.20
C THR A 523 17.81 15.17 88.67
N GLU A 524 17.75 16.47 89.03
CA GLU A 524 17.26 17.03 90.30
C GLU A 524 18.26 17.58 91.32
N GLU A 525 19.36 18.21 90.86
CA GLU A 525 19.86 19.42 91.55
C GLU A 525 20.28 20.49 90.52
N THR A 526 19.58 21.62 90.58
CA THR A 526 19.77 22.82 89.75
C THR A 526 21.09 23.52 90.07
N ASP A 527 22.13 23.26 89.27
CA ASP A 527 22.99 24.29 88.67
C ASP A 527 24.00 23.67 87.67
N GLY A 528 23.82 23.92 86.37
CA GLY A 528 24.92 23.84 85.38
C GLY A 528 24.97 22.65 84.38
N CYS A 529 24.10 21.65 84.48
CA CYS A 529 23.93 20.60 83.43
C CYS A 529 22.44 20.40 83.08
N GLY A 530 21.69 21.51 83.02
CA GLY A 530 20.27 21.54 82.65
C GLY A 530 20.07 21.73 81.15
N THR A 531 19.16 20.94 80.59
CA THR A 531 18.77 20.87 79.18
C THR A 531 18.32 22.21 78.59
N TYR A 532 19.20 22.85 77.81
CA TYR A 532 18.74 23.82 76.82
C TYR A 532 18.30 23.08 75.56
N THR A 533 16.98 23.02 75.40
CA THR A 533 16.30 22.87 74.13
C THR A 533 16.82 23.92 73.14
N GLN A 534 17.82 23.57 72.34
CA GLN A 534 18.05 24.25 71.06
C GLN A 534 17.04 23.67 70.07
N ARG A 535 15.86 24.28 70.03
CA ARG A 535 15.12 24.41 68.75
C ARG A 535 16.10 25.01 67.73
N PRO A 536 16.17 24.53 66.48
CA PRO A 536 16.83 25.30 65.44
C PRO A 536 16.01 26.56 65.19
N SER A 537 16.37 27.63 65.91
CA SER A 537 15.84 28.97 65.74
C SER A 537 16.68 29.63 64.66
N TYR A 538 16.10 29.68 63.46
CA TYR A 538 16.08 30.79 62.49
C TYR A 538 17.33 31.67 62.27
N CYS A 539 17.64 31.84 60.97
CA CYS A 539 18.03 33.10 60.29
C CYS A 539 19.18 33.93 60.93
N SER A 540 20.31 34.20 60.27
CA SER A 540 20.41 34.95 59.02
C SER A 540 21.88 35.11 58.66
N SER A 541 22.21 34.96 57.38
CA SER A 541 23.05 35.92 56.66
C SER A 541 22.95 35.61 55.17
N ILE A 542 21.94 36.21 54.54
CA ILE A 542 21.92 36.47 53.10
C ILE A 542 23.12 37.40 52.84
N VAL A 543 24.10 36.91 52.08
CA VAL A 543 25.07 37.79 51.43
C VAL A 543 24.55 38.03 50.03
N LEU A 544 23.98 39.23 49.83
CA LEU A 544 23.71 39.78 48.51
C LEU A 544 25.06 40.04 47.86
N HIS A 545 25.36 39.34 46.76
CA HIS A 545 26.35 39.83 45.81
C HIS A 545 25.60 40.58 44.71
N GLU A 546 25.70 41.91 44.73
CA GLU A 546 25.42 42.74 43.57
C GLU A 546 26.48 42.45 42.50
N THR A 547 26.03 42.07 41.30
CA THR A 547 26.82 42.26 40.10
C THR A 547 26.00 43.14 39.16
N VAL A 548 26.47 44.37 39.00
CA VAL A 548 25.96 45.30 37.98
C VAL A 548 26.42 44.79 36.62
N SER A 549 25.47 44.47 35.76
CA SER A 549 25.68 44.40 34.31
C SER A 549 24.54 45.11 33.62
N SER A 550 24.88 46.09 32.79
CA SER A 550 23.96 46.92 32.03
C SER A 550 23.28 46.12 30.93
N ALA A 551 22.14 45.49 31.24
CA ALA A 551 20.95 45.33 30.39
C ALA A 551 20.11 44.10 30.84
N GLY A 552 19.01 44.34 31.57
CA GLY A 552 17.84 43.44 31.65
C GLY A 552 17.95 42.22 32.57
N HIS A 553 17.11 42.17 33.61
CA HIS A 553 17.04 41.09 34.60
C HIS A 553 16.30 39.83 34.07
N TYR A 554 16.93 38.66 34.20
CA TYR A 554 16.24 37.36 34.35
C TYR A 554 16.76 36.70 35.64
N TYR A 555 15.86 36.30 36.55
CA TYR A 555 16.22 35.55 37.76
C TYR A 555 16.16 34.04 37.50
N LEU A 556 17.22 33.32 37.83
CA LEU A 556 17.29 31.86 37.79
C LEU A 556 17.47 31.33 39.22
N CYS A 557 16.46 30.64 39.77
CA CYS A 557 16.59 29.90 41.02
C CYS A 557 16.98 28.45 40.72
N ILE A 558 18.11 27.98 41.26
CA ILE A 558 18.48 26.56 41.28
C ILE A 558 18.62 26.14 42.74
N MET A 559 17.70 25.30 43.22
CA MET A 559 17.86 24.52 44.44
C MET A 559 18.63 23.25 44.12
N MET A 560 19.71 22.96 44.85
CA MET A 560 20.35 21.64 44.83
C MET A 560 19.90 20.83 46.05
N ILE A 561 19.22 19.70 45.80
CA ILE A 561 19.09 18.55 46.71
C ILE A 561 19.53 17.33 45.90
N PRO A 562 20.28 16.37 46.46
CA PRO A 562 20.88 15.30 45.66
C PRO A 562 19.81 14.31 45.16
N PHE A 563 19.97 13.89 43.91
CA PHE A 563 19.19 12.93 43.12
C PHE A 563 17.94 13.48 42.38
N HIS A 564 18.05 13.43 41.04
CA HIS A 564 17.10 13.74 39.96
C HIS A 564 16.82 15.21 39.57
N LEU A 565 17.12 15.53 38.30
CA LEU A 565 16.79 16.77 37.61
C LEU A 565 15.37 16.67 37.01
N PHE A 566 14.45 17.57 37.40
CA PHE A 566 13.21 17.84 36.68
C PHE A 566 13.21 19.30 36.21
N LEU A 567 13.03 19.53 34.91
CA LEU A 567 12.82 20.86 34.31
C LEU A 567 11.31 21.14 34.26
N CYS A 568 10.82 22.08 35.06
CA CYS A 568 9.49 22.67 34.88
C CYS A 568 9.62 24.09 34.32
N ARG A 569 9.08 24.33 33.12
CA ARG A 569 8.83 25.66 32.56
C ARG A 569 7.46 26.15 33.04
N GLY A 570 7.43 27.28 33.74
CA GLY A 570 6.19 27.99 34.08
C GLY A 570 6.44 29.47 34.34
N LEU A 571 5.61 30.32 33.75
CA LEU A 571 5.58 31.78 33.95
C LEU A 571 4.96 32.12 35.31
N CYS A 572 5.61 32.94 36.12
CA CYS A 572 4.99 33.61 37.27
C CYS A 572 4.86 35.11 37.00
N GLN A 573 3.61 35.59 37.03
CA GLN A 573 3.23 36.99 36.97
C GLN A 573 3.63 37.74 38.25
N SER A 574 3.97 39.02 38.07
CA SER A 574 4.18 40.00 39.13
C SER A 574 2.88 40.31 39.86
N THR A 575 2.90 40.23 41.20
CA THR A 575 2.04 41.07 42.05
C THR A 575 2.76 41.49 43.32
N ARG A 576 3.02 42.80 43.35
CA ARG A 576 3.37 43.74 44.44
C ARG A 576 4.56 43.46 45.32
#